data_AF-A0A352W9G3-F1
#
_entry.id   AF-A0A352W9G3-F1
#
_cell.length_a   1.000
_cell.length_b   1.000
_cell.length_c   1.000
_cell.angle_alpha   90.00
_cell.angle_beta   90.00
_cell.angle_gamma   90.00
#
_symmetry.space_group_name_H-M   'P 1'
#
loop_
_entity.id
_entity.type
_entity.pdbx_description
1 polymer ?
#
loop_
_entity_poly.entity_id
_entity_poly.type
_entity_poly.pdbx_seq_one_letter_code
_entity_poly.pdbx_strand_id
1 'polypeptide(L)' 'LSQTGMRQVMLHEQGLLDTLLVRLRRIPNLTLYGSAFADPTRLGVVAFNIQGLHHFLAARALAGEAGISVRNGCFCAHP' A
#
# COMPACT_ATOMS: atom_id res chain seq x y z
N LEU A 1 -20.67 15.24 8.79
CA LEU A 1 -20.57 13.97 8.03
C LEU A 1 -21.35 13.98 6.71
N SER A 2 -22.24 14.95 6.47
CA SER A 2 -23.16 14.98 5.32
C SER A 2 -22.56 15.54 4.01
N GLN A 3 -21.36 16.12 4.03
CA GLN A 3 -20.74 16.72 2.82
C GLN A 3 -19.86 15.74 2.03
N THR A 4 -19.32 14.71 2.68
CA THR A 4 -18.51 13.65 2.06
C THR A 4 -19.23 12.32 2.26
N GLY A 5 -20.00 11.89 1.27
CA GLY A 5 -20.71 10.62 1.33
C GLY A 5 -19.74 9.43 1.30
N MET A 6 -19.95 8.42 2.14
CA MET A 6 -19.06 7.24 2.22
C MET A 6 -18.86 6.52 0.89
N ARG A 7 -19.87 6.55 0.01
CA ARG A 7 -19.75 6.04 -1.36
C ARG A 7 -18.69 6.81 -2.18
N GLN A 8 -18.64 8.12 -2.04
CA GLN A 8 -17.65 8.94 -2.74
C GLN A 8 -16.24 8.70 -2.19
N VAL A 9 -16.11 8.52 -0.87
CA VAL A 9 -14.84 8.14 -0.24
C VAL A 9 -14.35 6.81 -0.78
N MET A 10 -15.20 5.78 -0.78
CA MET A 10 -14.87 4.46 -1.32
C MET A 10 -14.42 4.53 -2.79
N LEU A 11 -15.16 5.25 -3.65
CA LEU A 11 -14.80 5.39 -5.07
C LEU A 11 -13.47 6.12 -5.25
N HIS A 12 -13.20 7.14 -4.43
CA HIS A 12 -11.94 7.86 -4.46
C HIS A 12 -10.76 6.99 -4.00
N GLU A 13 -10.92 6.26 -2.90
CA GLU A 13 -9.92 5.32 -2.38
C GLU A 13 -9.59 4.23 -3.40
N GLN A 14 -10.61 3.68 -4.10
CA GLN A 14 -10.39 2.70 -5.16
C GLN A 14 -9.55 3.29 -6.31
N GLY A 15 -9.84 4.52 -6.75
CA GLY A 15 -9.07 5.17 -7.82
C GLY A 15 -7.61 5.43 -7.43
N LEU A 16 -7.34 5.81 -6.18
CA LEU A 16 -5.98 5.95 -5.65
C LEU A 16 -5.26 4.60 -5.57
N LEU A 17 -5.94 3.57 -5.07
CA LEU A 17 -5.40 2.22 -4.95
C LEU A 17 -5.04 1.63 -6.31
N ASP A 18 -5.91 1.76 -7.30
CA ASP A 18 -5.67 1.27 -8.66
C ASP A 18 -4.43 1.94 -9.27
N THR A 19 -4.34 3.27 -9.12
CA THR A 19 -3.17 4.04 -9.58
C THR A 19 -1.89 3.58 -8.89
N LEU A 20 -1.93 3.39 -7.57
CA LEU A 20 -0.80 2.94 -6.77
C LEU A 20 -0.34 1.54 -7.22
N LEU A 21 -1.26 0.59 -7.37
CA LEU A 21 -0.95 -0.78 -7.76
C LEU A 21 -0.35 -0.88 -9.16
N VAL A 22 -0.85 -0.10 -10.13
CA VAL A 22 -0.27 -0.02 -11.48
C VAL A 22 1.18 0.45 -11.44
N ARG A 23 1.50 1.42 -10.56
CA ARG A 23 2.85 1.99 -10.46
C ARG A 23 3.79 1.06 -9.69
N LEU A 24 3.36 0.52 -8.55
CA LEU A 24 4.18 -0.37 -7.72
C LEU A 24 4.58 -1.65 -8.47
N ARG A 25 3.70 -2.22 -9.30
CA ARG A 25 4.01 -3.41 -10.11
C ARG A 25 5.13 -3.23 -11.13
N ARG A 26 5.42 -1.98 -11.50
CA ARG A 26 6.51 -1.67 -12.44
C ARG A 26 7.86 -1.58 -11.73
N ILE A 27 7.88 -1.61 -10.41
CA ILE A 27 9.12 -1.57 -9.62
C ILE A 27 9.67 -3.00 -9.57
N PRO A 28 10.87 -3.25 -10.14
CA PRO A 28 11.47 -4.58 -10.10
C PRO A 28 11.75 -4.97 -8.65
N ASN A 29 11.75 -6.29 -8.38
CA ASN A 29 12.05 -6.87 -7.08
C ASN A 29 11.06 -6.52 -5.95
N LEU A 30 9.91 -5.93 -6.28
CA LEU A 30 8.84 -5.63 -5.33
C LEU A 30 7.81 -6.77 -5.30
N THR A 31 7.62 -7.38 -4.13
CA THR A 31 6.55 -8.35 -3.88
C THR A 31 5.39 -7.65 -3.21
N LEU A 32 4.22 -7.64 -3.86
CA LEU A 32 2.98 -7.08 -3.32
C LEU A 32 2.12 -8.18 -2.70
N TYR A 33 1.60 -7.95 -1.51
CA TYR A 33 0.66 -8.86 -0.82
C TYR A 33 -0.79 -8.35 -0.94
N GLY A 34 -1.74 -9.26 -0.74
CA GLY A 34 -3.18 -8.99 -0.74
C GLY A 34 -3.91 -9.64 -1.91
N SER A 35 -5.18 -9.25 -2.09
CA SER A 35 -6.06 -9.81 -3.12
C SER A 35 -5.64 -9.40 -4.54
N ALA A 36 -6.31 -10.01 -5.52
CA ALA A 36 -6.03 -9.82 -6.95
C ALA A 36 -6.12 -8.35 -7.38
N PHE A 37 -5.55 -8.05 -8.55
CA PHE A 37 -5.73 -6.74 -9.17
C PHE A 37 -7.21 -6.49 -9.49
N ALA A 38 -7.67 -5.25 -9.33
CA ALA A 38 -9.05 -4.86 -9.61
C ALA A 38 -10.11 -5.63 -8.78
N ASP A 39 -9.75 -6.17 -7.63
CA ASP A 39 -10.71 -6.63 -6.64
C ASP A 39 -11.40 -5.41 -5.99
N PRO A 40 -12.72 -5.23 -6.19
CA PRO A 40 -13.47 -4.07 -5.67
C PRO A 40 -13.65 -4.11 -4.15
N THR A 41 -13.28 -5.20 -3.48
CA THR A 41 -13.33 -5.35 -2.02
C THR A 41 -11.99 -5.06 -1.35
N ARG A 42 -10.95 -4.78 -2.13
CA ARG A 42 -9.60 -4.53 -1.62
C ARG A 42 -9.56 -3.19 -0.88
N LEU A 43 -8.98 -3.22 0.33
CA LEU A 43 -8.76 -2.02 1.13
C LEU A 43 -7.69 -1.12 0.53
N GLY A 44 -7.76 0.19 0.78
CA GLY A 44 -6.82 1.23 0.36
C GLY A 44 -5.42 1.17 0.99
N VAL A 45 -4.92 -0.03 1.27
CA VAL A 45 -3.60 -0.30 1.84
C VAL A 45 -2.86 -1.34 1.01
N VAL A 46 -1.53 -1.20 0.92
CA VAL A 46 -0.68 -2.14 0.17
C VAL A 46 0.48 -2.56 1.07
N ALA A 47 0.49 -3.84 1.45
CA ALA A 47 1.64 -4.47 2.07
C ALA A 47 2.60 -4.96 0.99
N PHE A 48 3.90 -4.74 1.18
CA PHE A 48 4.92 -5.15 0.22
C PHE A 48 6.23 -5.50 0.88
N ASN A 49 7.08 -6.24 0.16
CA ASN A 49 8.48 -6.47 0.48
C ASN A 49 9.34 -6.17 -0.75
N ILE A 50 10.60 -5.80 -0.51
CA ILE A 50 11.61 -5.63 -1.56
C ILE A 50 12.60 -6.78 -1.41
N GLN A 51 12.84 -7.53 -2.48
CA GLN A 51 13.75 -8.67 -2.47
C GLN A 51 15.15 -8.25 -1.98
N GLY A 52 15.68 -8.99 -0.99
CA GLY A 52 17.00 -8.71 -0.42
C GLY A 52 17.06 -7.53 0.56
N LEU A 53 15.94 -6.87 0.86
CA LEU A 53 15.90 -5.74 1.79
C LEU A 53 14.93 -5.98 2.95
N HIS A 54 15.45 -5.87 4.17
CA HIS A 54 14.62 -5.99 5.37
C HIS A 54 13.63 -4.82 5.47
N HIS A 55 12.36 -5.09 5.80
CA HIS A 55 11.28 -4.09 5.81
C HIS A 55 11.57 -2.84 6.67
N PHE A 56 12.35 -2.99 7.74
CA PHE A 56 12.79 -1.88 8.57
C PHE A 56 13.67 -0.89 7.80
N LEU A 57 14.61 -1.38 6.99
CA LEU A 57 15.51 -0.54 6.21
C LEU A 57 14.74 0.19 5.10
N ALA A 58 13.80 -0.50 4.44
CA ALA A 58 12.92 0.12 3.46
C ALA A 58 12.11 1.26 4.06
N ALA A 59 11.48 1.05 5.23
CA ALA A 59 10.70 2.07 5.90
C ALA A 59 11.56 3.26 6.35
N ARG A 60 12.76 2.99 6.87
CA ARG A 60 13.72 4.05 7.27
C ARG A 60 14.16 4.90 6.09
N ALA A 61 14.51 4.28 4.95
CA ALA A 61 14.94 5.00 3.75
C ALA A 61 13.81 5.87 3.19
N LEU A 62 12.59 5.31 3.08
CA LEU A 62 11.41 6.06 2.64
C LEU A 62 11.13 7.29 3.51
N ALA A 63 11.19 7.14 4.84
CA ALA A 63 10.96 8.25 5.76
C ALA A 63 12.09 9.28 5.73
N GLY A 64 13.35 8.83 5.76
CA GLY A 64 14.52 9.69 5.89
C GLY A 64 14.92 10.42 4.61
N GLU A 65 14.81 9.77 3.46
CA GLU A 65 15.30 10.32 2.18
C GLU A 65 14.17 10.93 1.36
N ALA A 66 12.97 10.33 1.39
CA ALA A 66 11.85 10.75 0.55
C ALA A 66 10.72 11.44 1.33
N GLY A 67 10.79 11.48 2.67
CA GLY A 67 9.72 12.03 3.51
C GLY A 67 8.42 11.21 3.44
N ILE A 68 8.49 9.94 3.05
CA ILE A 68 7.34 9.04 2.89
C ILE A 68 7.24 8.16 4.13
N SER A 69 6.24 8.44 4.97
CA SER A 69 5.99 7.64 6.18
C SER A 69 5.26 6.35 5.86
N VAL A 70 5.86 5.22 6.21
CA VAL A 70 5.26 3.87 6.10
C VAL A 70 5.47 3.08 7.39
N ARG A 71 4.66 2.03 7.58
CA ARG A 71 4.80 1.12 8.73
C ARG A 71 5.54 -0.15 8.33
N ASN A 72 6.25 -0.76 9.27
CA ASN A 72 6.94 -2.04 9.08
C ASN A 72 6.70 -2.98 10.28
N GLY A 73 6.71 -4.29 10.05
CA GLY A 73 6.39 -5.33 11.03
C GLY A 73 5.23 -6.23 10.58
N CYS A 74 4.71 -7.05 11.49
CA CYS A 74 3.68 -8.06 11.18
C CYS A 74 2.24 -7.58 11.38
N PHE A 75 2.02 -6.31 11.73
CA PHE A 75 0.69 -5.68 11.77
C PHE A 75 -0.37 -6.43 12.60
N CYS A 76 0.03 -7.02 13.73
CA CYS A 76 -0.83 -7.88 14.57
C CYS A 76 -1.37 -9.13 13.85
N ALA A 77 -0.77 -9.50 12.71
CA ALA A 77 -1.00 -10.70 11.93
C ALA A 77 0.26 -11.59 11.94
N HIS A 78 0.86 -11.75 13.13
CA HIS A 78 1.85 -12.81 13.33
C HIS A 78 1.16 -14.18 13.22
N PRO A 79 1.87 -15.21 12.74
CA PRO A 79 1.36 -16.59 12.76
C PRO A 79 0.99 -17.05 14.16
#